data_AF-A0A7G6Z5L6-F1
#
_entry.id   AF-A0A7G6Z5L6-F1
#
_cell.length_a   1.000
_cell.length_b   1.000
_cell.length_c   1.000
_cell.angle_alpha   90.00
_cell.angle_beta   90.00
_cell.angle_gamma   90.00
#
_symmetry.space_group_name_H-M   'P 1'
#
loop_
_entity.id
_entity.type
_entity.pdbx_description
1 polymer ?
#
loop_
_entity_poly.entity_id
_entity_poly.type
_entity_poly.pdbx_seq_one_letter_code
_entity_poly.pdbx_strand_id
1 'polypeptide(L)'
;MASSIRRAEALRVAADRLSASPILIDGDAQELLASIRSGSERLDITITDRATLTASGQRAAIVILAVDGDGRRSSFARAATMLRGMDAMLMPDAVQIGVIQSGRSRMTPPRLLRLLASEILFQVTLAVPELVPLQLRRSIRQRFGLAALDAAGLRVIRFG
;
A
#
# COMPACT_ATOMS: atom_id res chain seq x y z
N MET A 1 10.33 -24.63 10.11
CA MET A 1 9.40 -24.10 11.12
C MET A 1 9.93 -22.86 11.85
N ALA A 2 11.20 -22.79 12.27
CA ALA A 2 11.74 -21.62 12.98
C ALA A 2 11.72 -20.29 12.19
N SER A 3 11.68 -20.33 10.85
CA SER A 3 11.64 -19.12 10.01
C SER A 3 10.25 -18.49 9.85
N SER A 4 9.15 -19.22 10.11
CA SER A 4 7.80 -18.65 10.04
C SER A 4 7.43 -17.92 11.33
N ILE A 5 7.91 -18.41 12.48
CA ILE A 5 7.65 -17.82 13.80
C ILE A 5 8.36 -16.47 13.95
N ARG A 6 9.67 -16.39 13.66
CA ARG A 6 10.41 -15.11 13.66
C ARG A 6 9.86 -14.07 12.68
N ARG A 7 9.23 -14.55 11.60
CA ARG A 7 8.64 -13.69 10.57
C ARG A 7 7.27 -13.16 10.98
N ALA A 8 6.45 -13.98 11.62
CA ALA A 8 5.20 -13.55 12.22
C ALA A 8 5.44 -12.53 13.34
N GLU A 9 6.51 -12.71 14.11
CA GLU A 9 6.93 -11.79 15.18
C GLU A 9 7.46 -10.47 14.63
N ALA A 10 8.31 -10.49 13.60
CA ALA A 10 8.74 -9.28 12.90
C ALA A 10 7.57 -8.53 12.24
N LEU A 11 6.60 -9.26 11.68
CA LEU A 11 5.36 -8.67 11.14
C LEU A 11 4.52 -8.03 12.24
N ARG A 12 4.47 -8.63 13.42
CA ARG A 12 3.72 -8.11 14.57
C ARG A 12 4.36 -6.85 15.14
N VAL A 13 5.69 -6.83 15.30
CA VAL A 13 6.42 -5.64 15.76
C VAL A 13 6.32 -4.50 14.74
N ALA A 14 6.37 -4.81 13.44
CA ALA A 14 6.16 -3.81 12.40
C ALA A 14 4.71 -3.31 12.37
N ALA A 15 3.72 -4.20 12.58
CA ALA A 15 2.31 -3.83 12.71
C ALA A 15 2.07 -2.93 13.93
N ASP A 16 2.65 -3.25 15.09
CA ASP A 16 2.54 -2.43 16.31
C ASP A 16 3.11 -1.01 16.12
N ARG A 17 4.19 -0.87 15.33
CA ARG A 17 4.74 0.44 14.97
C ARG A 17 3.91 1.18 13.92
N LEU A 18 3.30 0.47 12.97
CA LEU A 18 2.34 1.03 12.01
C LEU A 18 1.06 1.50 12.71
N SER A 19 0.63 0.82 13.77
CA SER A 19 -0.52 1.24 14.58
C SER A 19 -0.32 2.61 15.25
N ALA A 20 0.93 3.10 15.35
CA ALA A 20 1.23 4.42 15.90
C ALA A 20 1.22 5.57 14.87
N SER A 21 1.22 5.28 13.56
CA SER A 21 1.26 6.32 12.51
C SER A 21 0.21 6.05 11.44
N PRO A 22 -0.73 6.98 11.20
CA PRO A 22 -1.85 6.72 10.32
C PRO A 22 -1.39 6.47 8.88
N ILE A 23 -1.87 5.38 8.28
CA ILE A 23 -1.68 5.08 6.85
C ILE A 23 -2.78 5.80 6.08
N LEU A 24 -2.43 6.82 5.31
CA LEU A 24 -3.36 7.51 4.44
C LEU A 24 -3.68 6.64 3.22
N ILE A 25 -4.97 6.42 2.94
CA ILE A 25 -5.42 5.82 1.69
C ILE A 25 -6.22 6.84 0.88
N ASP A 26 -5.96 6.91 -0.42
CA ASP A 26 -6.62 7.84 -1.33
C ASP A 26 -6.58 7.29 -2.76
N GLY A 27 -7.36 7.85 -3.69
CA GLY A 27 -7.37 7.37 -5.07
C GLY A 27 -8.68 7.53 -5.82
N ASP A 28 -8.62 7.25 -7.12
CA ASP A 28 -9.80 7.16 -8.01
C ASP A 28 -10.23 5.70 -8.28
N ALA A 29 -9.40 4.70 -7.94
CA ALA A 29 -9.73 3.28 -8.04
C ALA A 29 -10.55 2.78 -6.83
N GLN A 30 -11.86 3.05 -6.83
CA GLN A 30 -12.75 2.78 -5.69
C GLN A 30 -12.83 1.30 -5.27
N GLU A 31 -12.83 0.36 -6.22
CA GLU A 31 -12.86 -1.07 -5.91
C GLU A 31 -11.59 -1.53 -5.18
N LEU A 32 -10.44 -0.99 -5.58
CA LEU A 32 -9.16 -1.26 -4.94
C LEU A 32 -9.11 -0.63 -3.55
N LEU A 33 -9.62 0.60 -3.37
CA LEU A 33 -9.74 1.23 -2.05
C LEU A 33 -10.61 0.41 -1.11
N ALA A 34 -11.78 -0.06 -1.56
CA ALA A 34 -12.65 -0.92 -0.76
C ALA A 34 -11.94 -2.23 -0.37
N SER A 35 -11.16 -2.81 -1.28
CA SER A 35 -10.38 -4.02 -1.02
C SER A 35 -9.26 -3.79 0.00
N ILE A 36 -8.58 -2.65 -0.07
CA ILE A 36 -7.55 -2.25 0.90
C ILE A 36 -8.17 -2.04 2.28
N ARG A 37 -9.31 -1.33 2.37
CA ARG A 37 -10.04 -1.13 3.64
C ARG A 37 -10.45 -2.46 4.29
N SER A 38 -11.04 -3.37 3.51
CA SER A 38 -11.41 -4.68 4.01
C SER A 38 -10.19 -5.53 4.42
N GLY A 39 -9.07 -5.37 3.72
CA GLY A 39 -7.81 -6.04 4.05
C GLY A 39 -7.18 -5.51 5.34
N SER A 40 -7.25 -4.19 5.58
CA SER A 40 -6.68 -3.55 6.77
C SER A 40 -7.46 -3.90 8.04
N GLU A 41 -8.80 -3.90 7.98
CA GLU A 41 -9.66 -4.31 9.11
C GLU A 41 -9.32 -5.72 9.63
N ARG A 42 -9.04 -6.65 8.71
CA ARG A 42 -8.69 -8.04 9.05
C ARG A 42 -7.32 -8.19 9.67
N LEU A 43 -6.40 -7.29 9.34
CA LEU A 43 -5.03 -7.29 9.81
C LEU A 43 -4.82 -6.35 11.00
N ASP A 44 -5.90 -5.74 11.50
CA ASP A 44 -5.89 -4.74 12.56
C ASP A 44 -4.96 -3.55 12.24
N ILE A 45 -4.90 -3.17 10.96
CA ILE A 45 -4.09 -2.05 10.48
C ILE A 45 -4.97 -0.81 10.44
N THR A 46 -4.57 0.22 11.19
CA THR A 46 -5.25 1.52 11.17
C THR A 46 -4.92 2.27 9.88
N ILE A 47 -5.96 2.53 9.10
CA ILE A 47 -5.91 3.36 7.90
C ILE A 47 -6.79 4.60 8.09
N THR A 48 -6.47 5.68 7.40
CA THR A 48 -7.23 6.93 7.42
C THR A 48 -7.47 7.44 6.01
N ASP A 49 -8.39 8.38 5.87
CA ASP A 49 -8.61 9.11 4.62
C ASP A 49 -8.24 10.58 4.77
N ARG A 50 -8.28 11.29 3.64
CA ARG A 50 -7.90 12.70 3.56
C ARG A 50 -8.72 13.58 4.51
N ALA A 51 -10.03 13.36 4.59
CA ALA A 51 -10.92 14.18 5.41
C ALA A 51 -10.60 14.00 6.90
N THR A 52 -10.44 12.76 7.34
CA THR A 52 -10.12 12.41 8.72
C THR A 52 -8.74 12.92 9.13
N LEU A 53 -7.74 12.72 8.26
CA LEU A 53 -6.38 13.20 8.51
C LEU A 53 -6.34 14.73 8.61
N THR A 54 -7.02 15.43 7.71
CA THR A 54 -7.14 16.90 7.74
C THR A 54 -7.80 17.39 9.03
N ALA A 55 -8.91 16.76 9.44
CA ALA A 55 -9.62 17.13 10.66
C ALA A 55 -8.78 16.90 11.93
N SER A 56 -7.94 15.86 11.94
CA SER A 56 -7.06 15.55 13.08
C SER A 56 -5.82 16.45 13.18
N GLY A 57 -5.44 17.12 12.09
CA GLY A 57 -4.16 17.84 12.00
C GLY A 57 -2.91 16.95 12.01
N GLN A 58 -3.07 15.63 12.03
CA GLN A 58 -1.97 14.67 11.96
C GLN A 58 -1.37 14.62 10.55
N ARG A 59 -0.15 14.10 10.47
CA ARG A 59 0.52 13.79 9.19
C ARG A 59 0.70 12.30 9.04
N ALA A 60 0.53 11.80 7.83
CA ALA A 60 0.71 10.39 7.53
C ALA A 60 2.18 10.08 7.23
N ALA A 61 2.70 9.01 7.85
CA ALA A 61 4.03 8.46 7.55
C ALA A 61 4.01 7.60 6.27
N ILE A 62 2.83 7.18 5.83
CA ILE A 62 2.63 6.32 4.67
C ILE A 62 1.39 6.77 3.92
N VAL A 63 1.47 6.82 2.60
CA VAL A 63 0.31 6.99 1.72
C VAL A 63 0.21 5.87 0.69
N ILE A 64 -0.98 5.30 0.55
CA ILE A 64 -1.32 4.33 -0.50
C ILE A 64 -2.33 4.99 -1.45
N LEU A 65 -1.90 5.21 -2.68
CA LEU A 65 -2.68 5.83 -3.74
C LEU A 65 -3.20 4.78 -4.72
N ALA A 66 -4.50 4.51 -4.71
CA ALA A 66 -5.16 3.60 -5.63
C ALA A 66 -5.53 4.35 -6.94
N VAL A 67 -4.85 4.04 -8.05
CA VAL A 67 -5.01 4.77 -9.31
C VAL A 67 -5.64 3.90 -10.38
N ASP A 68 -6.72 4.37 -10.99
CA ASP A 68 -7.36 3.69 -12.10
C ASP A 68 -6.54 3.83 -13.39
N GLY A 69 -6.27 2.69 -14.01
CA GLY A 69 -5.53 2.52 -15.25
C GLY A 69 -6.46 2.43 -16.44
N ASP A 70 -7.06 3.57 -16.80
CA ASP A 70 -7.99 3.72 -17.94
C ASP A 70 -7.31 3.72 -19.32
N GLY A 71 -5.97 3.66 -19.38
CA GLY A 71 -5.18 3.60 -20.62
C GLY A 71 -5.16 4.91 -21.44
N ARG A 72 -5.94 5.93 -21.08
CA ARG A 72 -6.05 7.20 -21.82
C ARG A 72 -5.01 8.23 -21.39
N ARG A 73 -4.56 8.16 -20.15
CA ARG A 73 -3.53 9.04 -19.57
C ARG A 73 -2.50 8.21 -18.82
N SER A 74 -1.28 8.73 -18.71
CA SER A 74 -0.23 8.10 -17.89
C SER A 74 -0.69 8.01 -16.44
N SER A 75 -1.01 6.79 -15.98
CA SER A 75 -1.37 6.52 -14.58
C SER A 75 -0.26 6.94 -13.61
N PHE A 76 1.00 6.93 -14.06
CA PHE A 76 2.12 7.45 -13.28
C PHE A 76 2.05 8.97 -13.10
N ALA A 77 1.81 9.74 -14.17
CA ALA A 77 1.70 11.20 -14.09
C ALA A 77 0.50 11.64 -13.24
N ARG A 78 -0.61 10.90 -13.33
CA ARG A 78 -1.80 11.08 -12.51
C ARG A 78 -1.49 10.81 -11.04
N ALA A 79 -0.85 9.69 -10.73
CA ALA A 79 -0.41 9.35 -9.38
C ALA A 79 0.49 10.44 -8.77
N ALA A 80 1.51 10.89 -9.51
CA ALA A 80 2.41 11.97 -9.07
C ALA A 80 1.67 13.29 -8.82
N THR A 81 0.65 13.61 -9.64
CA THR A 81 -0.16 14.83 -9.46
C THR A 81 -1.02 14.75 -8.21
N MET A 82 -1.62 13.59 -7.94
CA MET A 82 -2.41 13.38 -6.72
C MET A 82 -1.51 13.48 -5.48
N LEU A 83 -0.32 12.86 -5.50
CA LEU A 83 0.64 12.92 -4.40
C LEU A 83 1.09 14.34 -4.08
N ARG A 84 1.42 15.15 -5.09
CA ARG A 84 1.71 16.59 -4.89
C ARG A 84 0.57 17.34 -4.20
N GLY A 85 -0.67 16.96 -4.50
CA GLY A 85 -1.85 17.53 -3.82
C GLY A 85 -1.99 17.10 -2.35
N MET A 86 -1.17 16.15 -1.90
CA MET A 86 -1.18 15.61 -0.54
C MET A 86 0.05 15.98 0.28
N ASP A 87 1.09 16.60 -0.30
CA ASP A 87 2.37 16.86 0.36
C ASP A 87 2.24 17.50 1.76
N ALA A 88 1.29 18.44 1.95
CA ALA A 88 1.08 19.10 3.24
C ALA A 88 0.57 18.18 4.37
N MET A 89 -0.05 17.06 4.00
CA MET A 89 -0.60 16.05 4.89
C MET A 89 0.36 14.89 5.15
N LEU A 90 1.51 14.88 4.47
CA LEU A 90 2.52 13.83 4.59
C LEU A 90 3.65 14.30 5.49
N MET A 91 4.26 13.35 6.20
CA MET A 91 5.56 13.59 6.84
C MET A 91 6.64 13.84 5.77
N PRO A 92 7.72 14.60 6.06
CA PRO A 92 8.78 14.89 5.08
C PRO A 92 9.43 13.64 4.46
N ASP A 93 9.45 12.55 5.20
CA ASP A 93 10.01 11.24 4.86
C ASP A 93 8.93 10.18 4.59
N ALA A 94 7.68 10.62 4.38
CA ALA A 94 6.57 9.71 4.19
C ALA A 94 6.80 8.77 3.00
N VAL A 95 6.47 7.50 3.20
CA VAL A 95 6.54 6.50 2.14
C VAL A 95 5.32 6.62 1.25
N GLN A 96 5.56 6.95 -0.02
CA GLN A 96 4.52 7.18 -1.00
C GLN A 96 4.39 5.98 -1.95
N ILE A 97 3.23 5.33 -2.00
CA ILE A 97 3.02 4.12 -2.78
C ILE A 97 1.80 4.31 -3.68
N GLY A 98 1.98 4.14 -4.99
CA GLY A 98 0.88 4.06 -5.95
C GLY A 98 0.58 2.62 -6.31
N VAL A 99 -0.69 2.27 -6.35
CA VAL A 99 -1.18 0.98 -6.85
C VAL A 99 -2.08 1.25 -8.03
N ILE A 100 -1.59 0.91 -9.22
CA ILE A 100 -2.30 1.16 -10.48
C ILE A 100 -3.16 -0.06 -10.79
N GLN A 101 -4.47 0.16 -10.87
CA GLN A 101 -5.48 -0.82 -11.22
C GLN A 101 -5.76 -0.78 -12.74
N SER A 102 -5.23 -1.71 -13.53
CA SER A 102 -5.56 -1.76 -14.96
C SER A 102 -6.96 -2.33 -15.21
N GLY A 103 -7.55 -2.07 -16.39
CA GLY A 103 -8.86 -2.65 -16.76
C GLY A 103 -8.95 -4.19 -16.65
N ARG A 104 -7.83 -4.92 -16.81
CA ARG A 104 -7.78 -6.38 -16.61
C ARG A 104 -8.05 -6.82 -15.16
N SER A 105 -7.69 -5.97 -14.19
CA SER A 105 -7.89 -6.28 -12.78
C SER A 105 -9.34 -6.17 -12.33
N ARG A 106 -10.21 -5.44 -13.05
CA ARG A 106 -11.65 -5.37 -12.76
C ARG A 106 -12.37 -6.70 -12.97
N MET A 107 -11.75 -7.61 -13.74
CA MET A 107 -12.23 -8.99 -13.93
C MET A 107 -11.65 -9.97 -12.91
N THR A 108 -10.80 -9.49 -11.99
CA THR A 108 -10.12 -10.35 -11.03
C THR A 108 -11.07 -10.73 -9.89
N PRO A 109 -11.19 -12.03 -9.54
CA PRO A 109 -12.07 -12.48 -8.48
C PRO A 109 -11.82 -11.73 -7.15
N PRO A 110 -12.86 -11.41 -6.36
CA PRO A 110 -12.72 -10.71 -5.07
C PRO A 110 -11.73 -11.38 -4.11
N ARG A 111 -11.52 -12.69 -4.21
CA ARG A 111 -10.53 -13.44 -3.42
C ARG A 111 -9.08 -13.07 -3.76
N LEU A 112 -8.80 -12.77 -5.03
CA LEU A 112 -7.49 -12.32 -5.47
C LEU A 112 -7.25 -10.89 -5.02
N LEU A 113 -8.23 -9.98 -5.17
CA LEU A 113 -8.11 -8.61 -4.62
C LEU A 113 -7.80 -8.59 -3.11
N ARG A 114 -8.35 -9.54 -2.34
CA ARG A 114 -8.03 -9.72 -0.91
C ARG A 114 -6.57 -10.14 -0.68
N LEU A 115 -6.05 -11.10 -1.45
CA LEU A 115 -4.64 -11.51 -1.34
C LEU A 115 -3.70 -10.37 -1.75
N LEU A 116 -4.11 -9.58 -2.75
CA LEU A 116 -3.34 -8.46 -3.27
C LEU A 116 -3.31 -7.30 -2.28
N ALA A 117 -4.38 -7.04 -1.52
CA ALA A 117 -4.38 -6.07 -0.43
C ALA A 117 -3.36 -6.43 0.66
N SER A 118 -3.30 -7.71 1.08
CA SER A 118 -2.29 -8.18 2.04
C SER A 118 -0.87 -8.06 1.50
N GLU A 119 -0.65 -8.33 0.20
CA GLU A 119 0.67 -8.16 -0.43
C GLU A 119 1.04 -6.68 -0.58
N ILE A 120 0.09 -5.79 -0.91
CA ILE A 120 0.32 -4.33 -0.96
C ILE A 120 0.73 -3.83 0.43
N LEU A 121 -0.03 -4.18 1.47
CA LEU A 121 0.27 -3.82 2.86
C LEU A 121 1.63 -4.41 3.28
N PHE A 122 1.95 -5.63 2.87
CA PHE A 122 3.26 -6.24 3.14
C PHE A 122 4.41 -5.48 2.43
N GLN A 123 4.24 -5.10 1.16
CA GLN A 123 5.23 -4.34 0.40
C GLN A 123 5.41 -2.92 0.98
N VAL A 124 4.33 -2.32 1.47
CA VAL A 124 4.34 -1.06 2.23
C VAL A 124 5.20 -1.21 3.48
N THR A 125 4.98 -2.25 4.29
CA THR A 125 5.76 -2.52 5.50
C THR A 125 7.25 -2.70 5.22
N LEU A 126 7.60 -3.34 4.10
CA LEU A 126 8.99 -3.56 3.68
C LEU A 126 9.67 -2.30 3.11
N ALA A 127 8.88 -1.32 2.68
CA ALA A 127 9.39 -0.11 2.07
C ALA A 127 9.84 0.94 3.10
N VAL A 128 9.39 0.86 4.36
CA VAL A 128 9.76 1.81 5.42
C VAL A 128 11.03 1.32 6.15
N PRO A 129 12.21 1.92 5.95
CA PRO A 129 13.49 1.41 6.48
C PRO A 129 13.56 1.45 8.01
N GLU A 130 12.84 2.38 8.66
CA GLU A 130 12.78 2.51 10.11
C GLU A 130 11.86 1.48 10.79
N LEU A 131 10.98 0.82 10.03
CA LEU A 131 10.04 -0.19 10.54
C LEU A 131 10.59 -1.61 10.46
N VAL A 132 11.47 -1.91 9.50
CA VAL A 132 12.15 -3.20 9.39
C VAL A 132 13.59 -2.98 8.93
N PRO A 133 14.60 -3.16 9.79
CA PRO A 133 15.99 -2.96 9.42
C PRO A 133 16.49 -4.18 8.64
N LEU A 134 16.06 -4.37 7.39
CA LEU A 134 16.64 -5.40 6.51
C LEU A 134 16.71 -4.91 5.07
N GLN A 135 17.85 -4.31 4.73
CA GLN A 135 18.45 -4.48 3.42
C GLN A 135 18.79 -5.96 3.21
N LEU A 136 17.83 -6.75 2.75
CA LEU A 136 18.10 -8.06 2.18
C LEU A 136 17.54 -8.11 0.78
N ARG A 137 18.39 -8.54 -0.16
CA ARG A 137 18.08 -8.89 -1.55
C ARG A 137 16.61 -9.32 -1.68
N ARG A 138 15.85 -8.63 -2.54
CA ARG A 138 14.43 -8.94 -2.85
C ARG A 138 14.23 -10.46 -2.86
N SER A 139 13.56 -10.98 -1.83
CA SER A 139 13.35 -12.41 -1.64
C SER A 139 12.56 -12.96 -2.83
N ILE A 140 12.82 -14.22 -3.20
CA ILE A 140 12.13 -14.92 -4.28
C ILE A 140 10.59 -14.80 -4.12
N ARG A 141 10.09 -14.83 -2.88
CA ARG A 141 8.67 -14.65 -2.55
C ARG A 141 8.15 -13.24 -2.89
N GLN A 142 8.90 -12.17 -2.64
CA GLN A 142 8.51 -10.81 -3.03
C GLN A 142 8.44 -10.65 -4.55
N ARG A 143 9.33 -11.35 -5.29
CA ARG A 143 9.28 -11.35 -6.76
C ARG A 143 8.03 -12.07 -7.29
N PHE A 144 7.66 -13.19 -6.67
CA PHE A 144 6.41 -13.89 -7.00
C PHE A 144 5.16 -13.08 -6.63
N GLY A 145 5.17 -12.38 -5.49
CA GLY A 145 4.07 -11.48 -5.10
C GLY A 145 3.85 -10.35 -6.10
N LEU A 146 4.93 -9.68 -6.51
CA LEU A 146 4.87 -8.62 -7.53
C LEU A 146 4.47 -9.16 -8.91
N ALA A 147 4.95 -10.33 -9.31
CA ALA A 147 4.55 -10.95 -10.57
C ALA A 147 3.06 -11.37 -10.58
N ALA A 148 2.55 -11.83 -9.44
CA ALA A 148 1.12 -12.14 -9.28
C ALA A 148 0.24 -10.88 -9.31
N LEU A 149 0.71 -9.79 -8.70
CA LEU A 149 0.09 -8.46 -8.80
C LEU A 149 0.02 -8.00 -10.25
N ASP A 150 1.15 -8.05 -10.96
CA ASP A 150 1.23 -7.60 -12.36
C ASP A 150 0.37 -8.46 -13.29
N ALA A 151 0.36 -9.78 -13.10
CA ALA A 151 -0.51 -10.71 -13.82
C ALA A 151 -2.00 -10.46 -13.53
N ALA A 152 -2.35 -10.06 -12.31
CA ALA A 152 -3.69 -9.61 -11.93
C ALA A 152 -4.01 -8.19 -12.43
N GLY A 153 -3.09 -7.54 -13.15
CA GLY A 153 -3.28 -6.20 -13.68
C GLY A 153 -3.13 -5.10 -12.62
N LEU A 154 -2.52 -5.38 -11.47
CA LEU A 154 -2.17 -4.42 -10.44
C LEU A 154 -0.67 -4.12 -10.49
N ARG A 155 -0.32 -2.86 -10.69
CA ARG A 155 1.09 -2.43 -10.68
C ARG A 155 1.37 -1.59 -9.45
N VAL A 156 2.29 -2.06 -8.60
CA VAL A 156 2.75 -1.30 -7.42
C VAL A 156 3.98 -0.49 -7.81
N ILE A 157 3.93 0.81 -7.52
CA ILE A 157 5.02 1.76 -7.73
C ILE A 157 5.28 2.50 -6.42
N ARG A 158 6.54 2.73 -6.11
CA ARG A 158 6.96 3.57 -4.99
C ARG A 158 7.41 4.91 -5.54
N PHE A 159 6.96 5.98 -4.89
CA PHE A 159 7.42 7.35 -5.10
C PHE A 159 8.39 7.69 -3.96
N GLY A 160 9.43 8.44 -4.31
CA GLY A 160 10.59 8.71 -3.48
C GLY A 160 11.76 9.12 -4.36
#